data_AF-A0A7W4BL85-F1
#
_entry.id   AF-A0A7W4BL85-F1
#
_cell.length_a   1.000
_cell.length_b   1.000
_cell.length_c   1.000
_cell.angle_alpha   90.00
_cell.angle_beta   90.00
_cell.angle_gamma   90.00
#
_symmetry.space_group_name_H-M   'P 1'
#
loop_
_entity.id
_entity.type
_entity.pdbx_description
1 polymer ?
#
loop_
_entity_poly.entity_id
_entity_poly.type
_entity_poly.pdbx_seq_one_letter_code
_entity_poly.pdbx_strand_id
1 'polypeptide(L)'
;MTSKELSPFKPVYDELKIRLAGIEADCEPLGLEINLRNETEEEMFIDLTTQKAFAFDVMNEHGDIWDIRLEPFSNFKRRSAQVFFPFTGLNPTKRLKISNWILELCNWEGNIYLGNTRH
;
A
#
# COMPACT_ATOMS: atom_id res chain seq x y z
N MET A 1 -12.12 -11.48 -1.15
CA MET A 1 -12.74 -10.79 -2.29
C MET A 1 -13.42 -11.84 -3.16
N THR A 2 -14.74 -12.00 -3.04
CA THR A 2 -15.52 -13.05 -3.72
C THR A 2 -16.53 -12.50 -4.73
N SER A 3 -16.79 -11.19 -4.74
CA SER A 3 -17.59 -10.52 -5.77
C SER A 3 -16.76 -10.35 -7.04
N LYS A 4 -17.35 -10.63 -8.22
CA LYS A 4 -16.75 -10.35 -9.53
C LYS A 4 -16.38 -8.87 -9.68
N GLU A 5 -17.18 -8.00 -9.07
CA GLU A 5 -17.00 -6.55 -9.11
C GLU A 5 -15.69 -6.11 -8.46
N LEU A 6 -15.20 -6.84 -7.45
CA LEU A 6 -13.96 -6.49 -6.74
C LEU A 6 -12.72 -7.19 -7.31
N SER A 7 -12.90 -8.00 -8.35
CA SER A 7 -11.79 -8.73 -8.98
C SER A 7 -10.66 -7.82 -9.50
N PRO A 8 -10.90 -6.60 -10.03
CA PRO A 8 -9.83 -5.71 -10.45
C PRO A 8 -8.88 -5.31 -9.34
N PHE A 9 -9.34 -5.27 -8.08
CA PHE A 9 -8.55 -4.82 -6.93
C PHE A 9 -7.68 -5.91 -6.30
N LYS A 10 -7.82 -7.17 -6.73
CA LYS A 10 -7.04 -8.28 -6.16
C LYS A 10 -5.51 -8.05 -6.24
N PRO A 11 -4.93 -7.60 -7.37
CA PRO A 11 -3.51 -7.31 -7.44
C PRO A 11 -3.10 -6.18 -6.50
N VAL A 12 -3.93 -5.15 -6.35
CA VAL A 12 -3.68 -4.06 -5.40
C VAL A 12 -3.60 -4.59 -3.97
N TYR A 13 -4.52 -5.46 -3.59
CA TYR A 13 -4.52 -6.08 -2.27
C TYR A 13 -3.25 -6.87 -2.01
N ASP A 14 -2.89 -7.74 -2.95
CA ASP A 14 -1.70 -8.59 -2.82
C ASP A 14 -0.43 -7.71 -2.75
N GLU A 15 -0.37 -6.65 -3.57
CA GLU A 15 0.75 -5.71 -3.58
C GLU A 15 0.85 -4.91 -2.28
N LEU A 16 -0.23 -4.28 -1.80
CA LEU A 16 -0.22 -3.53 -0.54
C LEU A 16 0.16 -4.41 0.64
N LYS A 17 -0.29 -5.68 0.65
CA LYS A 17 0.07 -6.64 1.69
C LYS A 17 1.58 -6.89 1.71
N ILE A 18 2.21 -7.02 0.54
CA ILE A 18 3.67 -7.16 0.41
C ILE A 18 4.38 -5.87 0.83
N ARG A 19 3.89 -4.72 0.36
CA ARG A 19 4.55 -3.43 0.58
C ARG A 19 4.54 -2.99 2.03
N LEU A 20 3.46 -3.24 2.76
CA LEU A 20 3.30 -2.90 4.17
C LEU A 20 3.79 -4.02 5.12
N ALA A 21 4.25 -5.16 4.59
CA ALA A 21 4.65 -6.28 5.43
C ALA A 21 5.73 -5.89 6.45
N GLY A 22 5.45 -6.13 7.72
CA GLY A 22 6.36 -5.90 8.84
C GLY A 22 6.32 -4.50 9.46
N ILE A 23 5.56 -3.56 8.90
CA ILE A 23 5.49 -2.18 9.43
C ILE A 23 4.96 -2.10 10.87
N GLU A 24 4.04 -3.00 11.22
CA GLU A 24 3.41 -3.05 12.55
C GLU A 24 4.38 -3.45 13.66
N ALA A 25 5.46 -4.16 13.33
CA ALA A 25 6.49 -4.50 14.31
C ALA A 25 7.23 -3.26 14.85
N ASP A 26 7.23 -2.17 14.07
CA ASP A 26 7.85 -0.90 14.43
C ASP A 26 6.81 0.17 14.84
N CYS A 27 5.60 0.14 14.26
CA CYS A 27 4.53 1.08 14.58
C CYS A 27 3.13 0.49 14.31
N GLU A 28 2.42 0.12 15.38
CA GLU A 28 1.00 -0.26 15.31
C GLU A 28 0.10 0.99 15.32
N PRO A 29 -1.04 1.01 14.59
CA PRO A 29 -1.59 -0.03 13.70
C PRO A 29 -1.42 0.36 12.22
N LEU A 30 -0.19 0.38 11.70
CA LEU A 30 0.07 0.80 10.31
C LEU A 30 -0.02 -0.34 9.28
N GLY A 31 -0.49 -1.53 9.67
CA GLY A 31 -0.71 -2.63 8.75
C GLY A 31 -1.85 -2.38 7.77
N LEU A 32 -1.98 -3.31 6.81
CA LEU A 32 -3.07 -3.30 5.85
C LEU A 32 -4.39 -3.70 6.54
N GLU A 33 -5.31 -2.76 6.65
CA GLU A 33 -6.67 -2.95 7.18
C GLU A 33 -7.69 -2.82 6.05
N ILE A 34 -8.38 -3.90 5.69
CA ILE A 34 -9.43 -3.86 4.66
C ILE A 34 -10.74 -4.39 5.21
N ASN A 35 -11.83 -3.68 4.93
CA ASN A 35 -13.17 -4.19 5.20
C ASN A 35 -13.55 -5.21 4.13
N LEU A 36 -13.48 -6.50 4.49
CA LEU A 36 -13.88 -7.59 3.59
C LEU A 36 -15.39 -7.64 3.30
N ARG A 37 -16.19 -6.76 3.93
CA ARG A 37 -17.62 -6.60 3.66
C ARG A 37 -17.92 -5.59 2.55
N ASN A 38 -16.91 -4.95 1.95
CA ASN A 38 -17.16 -4.05 0.84
C ASN A 38 -17.92 -4.77 -0.27
N GLU A 39 -18.96 -4.12 -0.78
CA GLU A 39 -19.84 -4.68 -1.80
C GLU A 39 -19.58 -4.03 -3.17
N THR A 40 -19.04 -2.81 -3.18
CA THR A 40 -18.83 -1.99 -4.39
C THR A 40 -17.37 -1.65 -4.67
N GLU A 41 -17.06 -1.31 -5.92
CA GLU A 41 -15.72 -0.83 -6.32
C GLU A 41 -15.32 0.46 -5.58
N GLU A 42 -16.27 1.37 -5.37
CA GLU A 42 -16.03 2.65 -4.70
C GLU A 42 -15.61 2.45 -3.24
N GLU A 43 -16.33 1.62 -2.50
CA GLU A 43 -15.98 1.28 -1.11
C GLU A 43 -14.59 0.63 -1.03
N MET A 44 -14.31 -0.31 -1.93
CA MET A 44 -13.00 -0.95 -1.99
C MET A 44 -11.88 0.04 -2.31
N PHE A 45 -12.10 0.94 -3.26
CA PHE A 45 -11.12 1.96 -3.61
C PHE A 45 -10.88 2.93 -2.46
N ILE A 46 -11.93 3.36 -1.76
CA ILE A 46 -11.82 4.22 -0.58
C ILE A 46 -11.00 3.51 0.49
N ASP A 47 -11.33 2.27 0.84
CA ASP A 47 -10.58 1.48 1.81
C ASP A 47 -9.09 1.39 1.43
N LEU A 48 -8.79 0.95 0.21
CA LEU A 48 -7.41 0.78 -0.26
C LEU A 48 -6.60 2.10 -0.25
N THR A 49 -7.25 3.25 -0.45
CA THR A 49 -6.60 4.57 -0.52
C THR A 49 -6.57 5.32 0.82
N THR A 50 -7.21 4.80 1.87
CA THR A 50 -7.34 5.47 3.18
C THR A 50 -6.62 4.73 4.31
N GLN A 51 -5.71 3.82 3.98
CA GLN A 51 -4.88 3.10 4.93
C GLN A 51 -4.13 4.06 5.87
N LYS A 52 -4.13 3.75 7.17
CA LYS A 52 -3.49 4.60 8.20
C LYS A 52 -2.02 4.87 7.89
N ALA A 53 -1.31 3.89 7.34
CA ALA A 53 0.08 4.02 6.90
C ALA A 53 0.33 5.25 6.01
N PHE A 54 -0.64 5.67 5.20
CA PHE A 54 -0.46 6.79 4.28
C PHE A 54 -0.45 8.15 4.98
N ALA A 55 -0.91 8.22 6.23
CA ALA A 55 -0.86 9.43 7.05
C ALA A 55 0.52 9.65 7.72
N PHE A 56 1.46 8.72 7.56
CA PHE A 56 2.81 8.78 8.12
C PHE A 56 3.84 8.77 7.00
N ASP A 57 4.85 9.61 7.12
CA ASP A 57 6.11 9.35 6.43
C ASP A 57 6.91 8.35 7.26
N VAL A 58 7.70 7.52 6.58
CA VAL A 58 8.61 6.58 7.23
C VAL A 58 10.00 6.99 6.82
N MET A 59 10.80 7.44 7.79
CA MET A 59 12.12 8.00 7.54
C MET A 59 13.20 7.20 8.23
N ASN A 60 14.39 7.15 7.66
CA ASN A 60 15.56 6.57 8.32
C ASN A 60 16.44 7.65 8.97
N GLU A 61 17.53 7.23 9.61
CA GLU A 61 18.53 8.10 10.24
C GLU A 61 19.25 9.04 9.27
N HIS A 62 19.20 8.76 7.96
CA HIS A 62 19.82 9.57 6.90
C HIS A 62 18.85 10.62 6.31
N GLY A 63 17.59 10.61 6.73
CA GLY A 63 16.56 11.48 6.19
C GLY A 63 15.94 10.99 4.88
N ASP A 64 16.24 9.75 4.45
CA ASP A 64 15.53 9.13 3.34
C ASP A 64 14.09 8.84 3.75
N ILE A 65 13.15 9.10 2.85
CA ILE A 65 11.73 8.79 3.05
C ILE A 65 11.40 7.55 2.24
N TRP A 66 10.82 6.55 2.89
CA TRP A 66 10.29 5.36 2.22
C TRP A 66 9.13 5.74 1.30
N ASP A 67 9.23 5.35 0.03
CA ASP A 67 8.14 5.42 -0.93
C ASP A 67 7.60 4.01 -1.19
N ILE A 68 6.38 3.77 -0.70
CA ILE A 68 5.66 2.50 -0.86
C ILE A 68 5.57 2.03 -2.32
N ARG A 69 5.55 2.97 -3.26
CA ARG A 69 5.43 2.68 -4.70
C ARG A 69 6.72 2.12 -5.28
N LEU A 70 7.87 2.42 -4.65
CA LEU A 70 9.19 2.05 -5.15
C LEU A 70 9.69 0.74 -4.55
N GLU A 71 9.58 0.55 -3.23
CA GLU A 71 10.01 -0.68 -2.55
C GLU A 71 9.08 -1.10 -1.39
N PRO A 72 9.09 -2.38 -0.96
CA PRO A 72 8.47 -2.80 0.30
C PRO A 72 9.13 -2.17 1.54
N PHE A 73 8.34 -1.98 2.60
CA PHE A 73 8.85 -1.46 3.89
C PHE A 73 10.00 -2.31 4.43
N SER A 74 9.88 -3.65 4.34
CA SER A 74 10.92 -4.56 4.80
C SER A 74 12.28 -4.37 4.11
N ASN A 75 12.29 -3.93 2.85
CA ASN A 75 13.53 -3.61 2.14
C ASN A 75 14.14 -2.32 2.66
N PHE A 76 13.33 -1.26 2.78
CA PHE A 76 13.74 0.01 3.36
C PHE A 76 14.28 -0.15 4.79
N LYS A 77 13.56 -0.92 5.62
CA LYS A 77 13.93 -1.20 7.00
C LYS A 77 15.25 -1.95 7.10
N ARG A 78 15.49 -2.94 6.24
CA ARG A 78 16.72 -3.76 6.26
C ARG A 78 17.99 -2.93 6.05
N ARG A 79 17.89 -1.85 5.28
CA ARG A 79 19.01 -0.93 4.99
C ARG A 79 19.05 0.29 5.91
N SER A 80 18.20 0.35 6.93
CA SER A 80 18.11 1.48 7.86
C SER A 80 18.49 1.01 9.26
N ALA A 81 19.38 1.75 9.94
CA ALA A 81 19.72 1.46 11.32
C ALA A 81 18.55 1.79 12.27
N GLN A 82 17.82 2.88 11.98
CA GLN A 82 16.64 3.31 12.72
C GLN A 82 15.55 3.76 11.75
N VAL A 83 14.29 3.68 12.19
CA VAL A 83 13.16 4.21 11.43
C VAL A 83 12.26 5.05 12.33
N PHE A 84 11.73 6.12 11.78
CA PHE A 84 10.85 7.07 12.45
C PHE A 84 9.56 7.21 11.66
N PHE A 85 8.46 7.46 12.37
CA PHE A 85 7.11 7.58 11.81
C PHE A 85 6.49 8.95 12.11
N PRO A 86 7.01 10.04 11.52
CA PRO A 86 6.36 11.35 11.64
C PRO A 86 4.95 11.32 11.06
N PHE A 87 3.98 11.73 11.87
CA PHE A 87 2.60 11.93 11.42
C PHE A 87 2.53 13.19 10.56
N THR A 88 2.20 13.00 9.28
CA THR A 88 2.04 14.10 8.31
C THR A 88 0.57 14.41 8.02
N GLY A 89 -0.35 13.59 8.54
CA GLY A 89 -1.75 13.65 8.20
C GLY A 89 -2.02 13.31 6.72
N LEU A 90 -3.22 13.66 6.26
CA LEU A 90 -3.67 13.39 4.89
C LEU A 90 -3.11 14.45 3.92
N ASN A 91 -1.83 14.31 3.55
CA ASN A 91 -1.22 15.14 2.52
C ASN A 91 -1.93 14.91 1.16
N PRO A 92 -2.59 15.93 0.56
CA PRO A 92 -3.37 15.74 -0.68
C PRO A 92 -2.53 15.25 -1.86
N THR A 93 -1.27 15.71 -1.96
CA THR A 93 -0.35 15.31 -3.04
C THR A 93 0.05 13.85 -2.89
N LYS A 94 0.37 13.42 -1.67
CA LYS A 94 0.70 12.01 -1.37
C LYS A 94 -0.50 11.12 -1.63
N ARG A 95 -1.68 11.53 -1.17
CA ARG A 95 -2.94 10.80 -1.41
C ARG A 95 -3.22 10.63 -2.89
N LEU A 96 -3.12 11.70 -3.68
CA LEU A 96 -3.32 11.63 -5.13
C LEU A 96 -2.33 10.67 -5.81
N LYS A 97 -1.05 10.73 -5.44
CA LYS A 97 -0.01 9.82 -5.96
C LYS A 97 -0.31 8.35 -5.64
N ILE A 98 -0.76 8.07 -4.42
CA ILE A 98 -1.11 6.72 -3.98
C ILE A 98 -2.39 6.23 -4.67
N SER A 99 -3.41 7.08 -4.77
CA SER A 99 -4.65 6.77 -5.49
C SER A 99 -4.39 6.43 -6.95
N ASN A 100 -3.57 7.22 -7.66
CA ASN A 100 -3.21 6.93 -9.05
C ASN A 100 -2.45 5.61 -9.16
N TRP A 101 -1.48 5.37 -8.28
CA TRP A 101 -0.73 4.11 -8.27
C TRP A 101 -1.62 2.89 -8.01
N ILE A 102 -2.61 3.01 -7.11
CA ILE A 102 -3.61 1.97 -6.88
C ILE A 102 -4.44 1.70 -8.14
N LEU A 103 -4.90 2.74 -8.83
CA LEU A 103 -5.66 2.59 -10.08
C LEU A 103 -4.84 1.92 -11.20
N GLU A 104 -3.54 2.22 -11.27
CA GLU A 104 -2.61 1.61 -12.23
C GLU A 104 -2.37 0.11 -11.95
N LEU A 105 -2.44 -0.30 -10.68
CA LEU A 105 -2.32 -1.70 -10.27
C LEU A 105 -3.62 -2.51 -10.47
N CYS A 106 -4.76 -1.84 -10.58
CA CYS A 106 -6.03 -2.52 -10.79
C CYS A 106 -6.05 -3.23 -12.15
N ASN A 107 -6.45 -4.50 -12.13
CA ASN A 107 -6.58 -5.33 -13.32
C ASN A 107 -7.99 -5.24 -13.91
N TRP A 108 -8.35 -4.08 -14.43
CA TRP A 108 -9.67 -3.79 -15.00
C TRP A 108 -10.03 -4.71 -16.17
N GLU A 109 -9.03 -5.15 -16.93
CA GLU A 109 -9.21 -6.00 -18.11
C GLU A 109 -9.27 -7.50 -17.76
N GLY A 110 -9.06 -7.88 -16.50
CA GLY A 110 -9.02 -9.28 -16.08
C GLY A 110 -7.82 -10.06 -16.64
N ASN A 111 -6.79 -9.37 -17.13
CA ASN A 111 -5.57 -9.98 -17.62
C ASN A 111 -4.82 -10.63 -16.45
N ILE A 112 -4.78 -11.95 -16.42
CA ILE A 112 -3.92 -12.68 -15.48
C ILE A 112 -2.48 -12.40 -15.92
N TYR A 113 -1.85 -11.38 -15.36
CA TYR A 113 -0.41 -11.20 -15.48
C TYR A 113 0.25 -12.35 -14.74
N LEU A 114 0.56 -13.42 -15.49
CA LEU A 114 1.56 -14.40 -15.09
C LEU A 114 2.84 -13.63 -14.83
N GLY A 115 3.22 -13.55 -13.56
CA GLY A 115 4.37 -12.78 -13.11
C GLY A 115 5.59 -13.12 -13.95
N ASN A 116 6.14 -12.11 -14.63
CA ASN A 116 7.53 -12.15 -15.03
C ASN A 116 8.37 -11.84 -13.78
N THR A 117 8.51 -12.82 -12.89
CA THR A 117 9.70 -12.92 -12.05
C THR A 117 10.89 -13.10 -12.99
N ARG A 118 11.53 -11.99 -13.34
CA ARG A 118 12.85 -12.02 -13.96
C ARG A 118 13.88 -12.41 -12.91
N HIS A 119 14.58 -13.48 -13.24
CA HIS A 119 15.75 -14.08 -12.58
C HIS A 119 16.87 -13.09 -12.29
#